data_AF-A0A8X6FTM8-F1
#
_entry.id   AF-A0A8X6FTM8-F1
#
_cell.length_a   1.000
_cell.length_b   1.000
_cell.length_c   1.000
_cell.angle_alpha   90.00
_cell.angle_beta   90.00
_cell.angle_gamma   90.00
#
_symmetry.space_group_name_H-M   'P 1'
#
loop_
_entity.id
_entity.type
_entity.pdbx_description
1 polymer ?
#
loop_
_entity_poly.entity_id
_entity_poly.type
_entity_poly.pdbx_seq_one_letter_code
_entity_poly.pdbx_strand_id
1 'polypeptide(L)'
;MEADEVVKIELLNECECGGEIAICEKPYVHQKVDLPEVKPYVVEYQLEHGRCKKCGKRKSSKLPEGVTPDTFGPRVKSVITALSGFYKNSKREITNIMKDIFNMSISIGSVSNSEARVASKCKEAYERVEEEVRASKVLHIDETSHYNKGKLGWCWMFANNKAKVSRYKRNEIFKE
;
A
#
# COMPACT_ATOMS: atom_id res chain seq x y z
N MET A 1 17.52 -9.74 13.45
CA MET A 1 16.06 -10.00 13.42
C MET A 1 15.80 -11.08 14.43
N GLU A 2 14.71 -10.99 15.19
CA GLU A 2 14.30 -12.09 16.07
C GLU A 2 13.82 -13.26 15.19
N ALA A 3 14.12 -14.50 15.59
CA ALA A 3 13.71 -15.67 14.83
C ALA A 3 12.26 -16.02 15.20
N ASP A 4 11.40 -16.16 14.18
CA ASP A 4 10.02 -16.59 14.38
C ASP A 4 9.94 -18.06 14.86
N GLU A 5 10.93 -18.87 14.48
CA GLU A 5 11.09 -20.27 14.88
C GLU A 5 12.57 -20.59 15.11
N VAL A 6 12.90 -21.34 16.15
CA VAL A 6 14.26 -21.80 16.45
C VAL A 6 14.33 -23.32 16.36
N VAL A 7 14.93 -23.83 15.29
CA VAL A 7 15.21 -25.26 15.11
C VAL A 7 16.62 -25.56 15.58
N LYS A 8 16.75 -26.41 16.61
CA LYS A 8 18.05 -26.91 17.05
C LYS A 8 18.43 -28.11 16.20
N ILE A 9 19.61 -28.04 15.59
CA ILE A 9 20.19 -29.16 14.83
C ILE A 9 21.27 -29.77 15.72
N GLU A 10 21.05 -31.02 16.12
CA GLU A 10 22.03 -31.76 16.93
C GLU A 10 23.14 -32.30 16.03
N LEU A 11 24.38 -32.24 16.54
CA LEU A 11 25.52 -32.81 15.87
C LEU A 11 25.48 -34.34 16.04
N LEU A 12 25.74 -35.08 14.96
CA LEU A 12 25.97 -36.53 15.06
C LEU A 12 27.24 -36.75 15.87
N ASN A 13 27.17 -37.56 16.93
CA ASN A 13 28.25 -37.71 17.92
C ASN A 13 29.37 -38.68 17.48
N GLU A 14 29.44 -39.02 16.21
CA GLU A 14 30.44 -39.92 15.65
C GLU A 14 31.38 -39.13 14.75
N CYS A 15 32.66 -39.07 15.13
CA CYS A 15 33.69 -38.55 14.25
C CYS A 15 34.03 -39.61 13.19
N GLU A 16 34.42 -39.19 11.99
CA GLU A 16 34.86 -40.08 10.91
C GLU A 16 36.04 -41.00 11.32
N CYS A 17 36.81 -40.61 12.34
CA CYS A 17 37.89 -41.44 12.90
C CYS A 17 37.46 -42.40 14.02
N GLY A 18 36.17 -42.41 14.40
CA GLY A 18 35.61 -43.20 15.50
C GLY A 18 35.76 -42.60 16.90
N GLY A 19 36.25 -41.35 17.01
CA GLY A 19 36.36 -40.63 18.29
C GLY A 19 35.09 -39.89 18.71
N GLU A 20 35.00 -39.56 20.01
CA GLU A 20 33.92 -38.72 20.56
C GLU A 20 34.09 -37.24 20.19
N ILE A 21 32.97 -36.54 19.98
CA ILE A 21 32.98 -35.10 19.64
C ILE A 21 32.60 -34.26 20.87
N ALA A 22 33.45 -33.29 21.22
CA ALA A 22 33.15 -32.31 22.24
C ALA A 22 32.24 -31.19 21.70
N ILE A 23 31.00 -31.11 22.18
CA ILE A 23 30.01 -30.10 21.77
C ILE A 23 30.23 -28.79 22.54
N CYS A 24 30.29 -27.67 21.82
CA CYS A 24 30.37 -26.34 22.42
C CYS A 24 29.03 -25.91 23.03
N GLU A 25 29.05 -25.32 24.24
CA GLU A 25 27.84 -24.82 24.93
C GLU A 25 27.14 -23.67 24.19
N LYS A 26 27.91 -22.81 23.52
CA LYS A 26 27.36 -21.72 22.70
C LYS A 26 27.11 -22.24 21.29
N PRO A 27 25.85 -22.24 20.81
CA PRO A 27 25.56 -22.68 19.46
C PRO A 27 26.12 -21.67 18.45
N TYR A 28 26.65 -22.17 17.34
CA TYR A 28 26.79 -21.37 16.13
C TYR A 28 25.38 -21.16 15.55
N VAL A 29 25.00 -19.91 15.31
CA VAL A 29 23.66 -19.55 14.84
C VAL A 29 23.72 -19.19 13.37
N HIS A 30 23.00 -19.96 12.53
CA HIS A 30 22.72 -19.61 11.15
C HIS A 30 21.24 -19.25 11.01
N GLN A 31 20.94 -18.05 10.53
CA GLN A 31 19.57 -17.59 10.30
C GLN A 31 19.29 -17.53 8.79
N LYS A 32 18.18 -18.16 8.38
CA LYS A 32 17.61 -17.99 7.05
C LYS A 32 16.32 -17.18 7.18
N VAL A 33 16.24 -16.07 6.45
CA VAL A 33 15.04 -15.22 6.40
C VAL A 33 14.40 -15.38 5.03
N ASP A 34 13.10 -15.62 5.01
CA ASP A 34 12.30 -15.75 3.78
C ASP A 34 10.94 -15.07 3.98
N LEU A 35 10.21 -14.84 2.89
CA LEU A 35 8.85 -14.31 2.95
C LEU A 35 7.84 -15.45 3.06
N PRO A 36 6.77 -15.30 3.85
CA PRO A 36 5.68 -16.25 3.82
C PRO A 36 4.98 -16.22 2.46
N GLU A 37 4.23 -17.27 2.16
CA GLU A 37 3.41 -17.31 0.95
C GLU A 37 2.39 -16.15 0.96
N VAL A 38 2.46 -15.28 -0.05
CA VAL A 38 1.61 -14.08 -0.13
C VAL A 38 0.30 -14.44 -0.85
N LYS A 39 -0.80 -14.55 -0.08
CA LYS A 39 -2.15 -14.82 -0.59
C LYS A 39 -3.15 -13.77 -0.14
N PRO A 40 -4.13 -13.39 -0.99
CA PRO A 40 -5.20 -12.51 -0.56
C PRO A 40 -6.14 -13.21 0.41
N TYR A 41 -6.58 -12.50 1.44
CA TYR A 41 -7.67 -12.93 2.31
C TYR A 41 -9.00 -12.44 1.73
N VAL A 42 -9.85 -13.38 1.31
CA VAL A 42 -11.12 -13.09 0.64
C VAL A 42 -12.28 -13.59 1.50
N VAL A 43 -13.25 -12.71 1.77
CA VAL A 43 -14.53 -13.04 2.41
C VAL A 43 -15.63 -12.84 1.39
N GLU A 44 -16.37 -13.91 1.09
CA GLU A 44 -17.52 -13.86 0.19
C GLU A 44 -18.81 -13.64 0.99
N TYR A 45 -19.50 -12.53 0.71
CA TYR A 45 -20.82 -12.25 1.30
C TYR A 45 -21.92 -12.67 0.33
N GLN A 46 -22.53 -13.83 0.59
CA GLN A 46 -23.67 -14.32 -0.19
C GLN A 46 -24.97 -13.67 0.28
N LEU A 47 -25.49 -12.74 -0.52
CA LEU A 47 -26.70 -11.98 -0.19
C LEU A 47 -27.93 -12.57 -0.87
N GLU A 48 -28.91 -12.98 -0.07
CA GLU A 48 -30.22 -13.41 -0.58
C GLU A 48 -30.97 -12.25 -1.23
N HIS A 49 -31.72 -12.55 -2.28
CA HIS A 49 -32.62 -11.61 -2.92
C HIS A 49 -33.85 -12.35 -3.47
N GLY A 50 -34.97 -11.64 -3.54
CA GLY A 50 -36.23 -12.22 -3.99
C GLY A 50 -37.27 -11.16 -4.36
N ARG A 51 -38.44 -11.62 -4.78
CA ARG A 51 -39.61 -10.77 -5.04
C ARG A 51 -40.77 -11.20 -4.16
N CYS A 52 -41.52 -10.23 -3.66
CA CYS A 52 -42.75 -10.51 -2.94
C CYS A 52 -43.77 -11.15 -3.89
N LYS A 53 -44.28 -12.35 -3.55
CA LYS A 53 -45.28 -13.07 -4.37
C LYS A 53 -46.59 -12.31 -4.54
N LYS A 54 -46.89 -11.35 -3.66
CA LYS A 54 -48.15 -10.59 -3.65
C LYS A 54 -48.09 -9.26 -4.40
N CYS A 55 -46.99 -8.51 -4.25
CA CYS A 55 -46.85 -7.16 -4.83
C CYS A 55 -45.69 -7.00 -5.83
N GLY A 56 -44.91 -8.07 -6.07
CA GLY A 56 -43.80 -8.07 -7.03
C GLY A 56 -42.55 -7.27 -6.63
N LYS A 57 -42.59 -6.50 -5.54
CA LYS A 57 -41.45 -5.68 -5.08
C LYS A 57 -40.23 -6.55 -4.77
N ARG A 58 -39.04 -6.08 -5.18
CA ARG A 58 -37.75 -6.72 -4.88
C ARG A 58 -37.36 -6.49 -3.42
N LYS A 59 -36.81 -7.51 -2.79
CA LYS A 59 -36.19 -7.44 -1.47
C LYS A 59 -34.84 -8.13 -1.54
N SER A 60 -33.81 -7.50 -0.98
CA SER A 60 -32.46 -8.03 -0.91
C SER A 60 -31.93 -7.88 0.50
N SER A 61 -31.13 -8.85 0.93
CA SER A 61 -30.34 -8.76 2.16
C SER A 61 -29.33 -7.62 2.05
N LYS A 62 -29.00 -7.03 3.20
CA LYS A 62 -28.00 -5.97 3.31
C LYS A 62 -26.67 -6.59 3.73
N LEU A 63 -25.57 -5.91 3.39
CA LEU A 63 -24.28 -6.24 3.98
C LEU A 63 -24.34 -6.05 5.51
N PRO A 64 -23.58 -6.85 6.28
CA PRO A 64 -23.45 -6.67 7.72
C PRO A 64 -22.91 -5.28 8.06
N GLU A 65 -23.18 -4.84 9.29
CA GLU A 65 -22.64 -3.58 9.79
C GLU A 65 -21.10 -3.58 9.77
N GLY A 66 -20.51 -2.46 9.35
CA GLY A 66 -19.06 -2.33 9.17
C GLY A 66 -18.50 -2.84 7.84
N VAL A 67 -19.29 -3.55 7.02
CA VAL A 67 -18.84 -4.03 5.70
C VAL A 67 -19.20 -3.02 4.62
N THR A 68 -18.19 -2.38 4.04
CA THR A 68 -18.41 -1.45 2.92
C THR A 68 -18.66 -2.21 1.62
N PRO A 69 -19.49 -1.70 0.69
CA PRO A 69 -19.70 -2.29 -0.64
C PRO A 69 -18.47 -2.31 -1.56
N ASP A 70 -17.36 -1.71 -1.14
CA ASP A 70 -16.13 -1.66 -1.92
C ASP A 70 -15.49 -3.05 -2.00
N THR A 71 -15.02 -3.43 -3.20
CA THR A 71 -14.34 -4.71 -3.44
C THR A 71 -13.06 -4.89 -2.61
N PHE A 72 -12.31 -3.80 -2.37
CA PHE A 72 -11.02 -3.86 -1.69
C PHE A 72 -11.09 -3.25 -0.30
N GLY A 73 -10.56 -4.00 0.67
CA GLY A 73 -10.40 -3.54 2.04
C GLY A 73 -9.31 -2.45 2.20
N PRO A 74 -9.19 -1.86 3.39
CA PRO A 74 -8.28 -0.75 3.66
C PRO A 74 -6.81 -1.11 3.46
N ARG A 75 -6.39 -2.34 3.80
CA ARG A 75 -5.00 -2.80 3.62
C ARG A 75 -4.58 -2.82 2.15
N VAL A 76 -5.39 -3.40 1.28
CA VAL A 76 -5.14 -3.45 -0.17
C VAL A 76 -5.06 -2.04 -0.76
N LYS A 77 -6.03 -1.18 -0.41
CA LYS A 77 -6.05 0.23 -0.86
C LYS A 77 -4.79 0.99 -0.41
N SER A 78 -4.31 0.73 0.80
CA SER A 78 -3.10 1.35 1.35
C SER A 78 -1.85 0.91 0.60
N VAL A 79 -1.68 -0.39 0.31
CA VAL A 79 -0.57 -0.91 -0.50
C VAL A 79 -0.56 -0.29 -1.89
N ILE A 80 -1.71 -0.30 -2.58
CA ILE A 80 -1.87 0.32 -3.90
C ILE A 80 -1.45 1.79 -3.88
N THR A 81 -1.94 2.54 -2.90
CA THR A 81 -1.67 3.98 -2.79
C THR A 81 -0.21 4.26 -2.39
N ALA A 82 0.41 3.38 -1.61
CA ALA A 82 1.83 3.49 -1.28
C ALA A 82 2.71 3.26 -2.51
N LEU A 83 2.42 2.24 -3.33
CA LEU A 83 3.13 1.97 -4.58
C LEU A 83 3.06 3.15 -5.55
N SER A 84 1.87 3.76 -5.68
CA SER A 84 1.69 4.95 -6.53
C SER A 84 2.32 6.22 -5.93
N GLY A 85 2.01 6.49 -4.66
CA GLY A 85 2.32 7.75 -4.01
C GLY A 85 3.77 7.87 -3.56
N PHE A 86 4.30 6.85 -2.88
CA PHE A 86 5.66 6.86 -2.32
C PHE A 86 6.67 6.26 -3.29
N TYR A 87 6.37 5.08 -3.85
CA TYR A 87 7.29 4.36 -4.74
C TYR A 87 7.18 4.77 -6.21
N LYS A 88 6.24 5.66 -6.54
CA LYS A 88 6.08 6.28 -7.87
C LYS A 88 5.87 5.29 -9.01
N ASN A 89 5.35 4.10 -8.72
CA ASN A 89 5.00 3.13 -9.75
C ASN A 89 3.83 3.65 -10.60
N SER A 90 3.93 3.42 -11.90
CA SER A 90 2.81 3.62 -12.82
C SER A 90 1.67 2.68 -12.48
N LYS A 91 0.44 3.06 -12.84
CA LYS A 91 -0.74 2.23 -12.56
C LYS A 91 -0.66 0.84 -13.17
N ARG A 92 0.03 0.70 -14.31
CA ARG A 92 0.25 -0.59 -14.98
C ARG A 92 1.27 -1.45 -14.23
N GLU A 93 2.34 -0.86 -13.73
CA GLU A 93 3.28 -1.58 -12.86
C GLU A 93 2.57 -2.04 -11.58
N ILE A 94 1.72 -1.20 -10.99
CA ILE A 94 0.94 -1.59 -9.82
C ILE A 94 0.01 -2.78 -10.14
N THR A 95 -0.67 -2.79 -11.29
CA THR A 95 -1.49 -3.96 -11.67
C THR A 95 -0.65 -5.23 -11.81
N ASN A 96 0.59 -5.12 -12.32
CA ASN A 96 1.50 -6.26 -12.45
C ASN A 96 2.01 -6.72 -11.07
N ILE A 97 2.48 -5.80 -10.22
CA ILE A 97 2.94 -6.10 -8.86
C ILE A 97 1.84 -6.79 -8.05
N MET A 98 0.61 -6.28 -8.12
CA MET A 98 -0.52 -6.88 -7.41
C MET A 98 -0.83 -8.29 -7.90
N LYS A 99 -0.65 -8.56 -9.20
CA LYS A 99 -0.81 -9.89 -9.77
C LYS A 99 0.34 -10.83 -9.38
N ASP A 100 1.57 -10.40 -9.59
CA ASP A 100 2.76 -11.24 -9.54
C ASP A 100 3.22 -11.52 -8.11
N ILE A 101 3.07 -10.55 -7.20
CA ILE A 101 3.47 -10.69 -5.79
C ILE A 101 2.29 -11.06 -4.90
N PHE A 102 1.14 -10.40 -5.09
CA PHE A 102 -0.01 -10.55 -4.18
C PHE A 102 -1.06 -11.54 -4.68
N ASN A 103 -0.86 -12.14 -5.86
CA ASN A 103 -1.82 -13.04 -6.51
C ASN A 103 -3.22 -12.39 -6.67
N MET A 104 -3.26 -11.08 -6.95
CA MET A 104 -4.47 -10.29 -7.09
C MET A 104 -4.53 -9.62 -8.46
N SER A 105 -5.40 -10.15 -9.34
CA SER A 105 -5.70 -9.51 -10.63
C SER A 105 -6.62 -8.30 -10.43
N ILE A 106 -6.09 -7.09 -10.64
CA ILE A 106 -6.84 -5.84 -10.51
C ILE A 106 -6.75 -5.00 -11.78
N SER A 107 -7.75 -4.15 -12.00
CA SER A 107 -7.76 -3.22 -13.13
C SER A 107 -7.05 -1.90 -12.82
N ILE A 108 -6.61 -1.18 -13.86
CA ILE A 108 -6.10 0.21 -13.72
C ILE A 108 -7.15 1.15 -13.11
N GLY A 109 -8.44 0.90 -13.40
CA GLY A 109 -9.55 1.63 -12.80
C GLY A 109 -9.64 1.38 -11.29
N SER A 110 -9.42 0.14 -10.85
CA SER A 110 -9.36 -0.23 -9.43
C SER A 110 -8.24 0.48 -8.69
N VAL A 111 -7.06 0.59 -9.32
CA VAL A 111 -5.93 1.37 -8.79
C VAL A 111 -6.32 2.83 -8.62
N SER A 112 -6.85 3.46 -9.67
CA SER A 112 -7.27 4.86 -9.65
C SER A 112 -8.35 5.16 -8.62
N ASN A 113 -9.34 4.26 -8.49
CA ASN A 113 -10.41 4.41 -7.51
C ASN A 113 -9.90 4.24 -6.07
N SER A 114 -8.92 3.37 -5.86
CA SER A 114 -8.29 3.18 -4.55
C SER A 114 -7.48 4.41 -4.14
N GLU A 115 -6.67 4.95 -5.05
CA GLU A 115 -5.94 6.20 -4.86
C GLU A 115 -6.88 7.35 -4.49
N ALA A 116 -7.97 7.55 -5.25
CA ALA A 116 -8.91 8.64 -5.00
C ALA A 116 -9.56 8.54 -3.61
N ARG A 117 -9.94 7.32 -3.19
CA ARG A 117 -10.51 7.07 -1.86
C ARG A 117 -9.50 7.38 -0.76
N VAL A 118 -8.27 6.88 -0.87
CA VAL A 118 -7.23 7.15 0.14
C VAL A 118 -6.88 8.64 0.15
N ALA A 119 -6.71 9.28 -1.01
CA ALA A 119 -6.45 10.72 -1.12
C ALA A 119 -7.53 11.56 -0.42
N SER A 120 -8.82 11.22 -0.59
CA SER A 120 -9.91 11.90 0.12
C SER A 120 -9.82 11.78 1.65
N LYS A 121 -9.29 10.67 2.16
CA LYS A 121 -9.06 10.45 3.60
C LYS A 121 -7.80 11.16 4.10
N CYS A 122 -6.81 11.36 3.23
CA CYS A 122 -5.58 12.10 3.55
C CYS A 122 -5.72 13.62 3.42
N LYS A 123 -6.89 14.13 3.01
CA LYS A 123 -7.09 15.56 2.74
C LYS A 123 -6.71 16.45 3.93
N GLU A 124 -7.20 16.14 5.13
CA GLU A 124 -6.92 16.92 6.34
C GLU A 124 -5.43 16.90 6.70
N ALA A 125 -4.77 15.74 6.54
CA ALA A 125 -3.33 15.63 6.75
C ALA A 125 -2.54 16.46 5.73
N TYR A 126 -2.96 16.46 4.46
CA TYR A 126 -2.37 17.29 3.42
C TYR A 126 -2.53 18.79 3.74
N GLU A 127 -3.72 19.22 4.18
CA GLU A 127 -3.98 20.62 4.55
C GLU A 127 -3.10 21.08 5.71
N ARG A 128 -2.90 20.24 6.74
CA ARG A 128 -1.96 20.54 7.83
C ARG A 128 -0.51 20.71 7.36
N VAL A 129 -0.05 19.87 6.44
CA VAL A 129 1.30 19.97 5.89
C VAL A 129 1.43 21.26 5.06
N GLU A 130 0.39 21.64 4.34
CA GLU A 130 0.36 22.91 3.60
C GLU A 130 0.40 24.13 4.53
N GLU A 131 -0.34 24.10 5.64
CA GLU A 131 -0.29 25.15 6.66
C GLU A 131 1.11 25.29 7.27
N GLU A 132 1.77 24.18 7.62
CA GLU A 132 3.16 24.19 8.14
C GLU A 132 4.13 24.82 7.12
N VAL A 133 4.00 24.46 5.84
CA VAL A 133 4.84 25.02 4.78
C VAL A 133 4.56 26.51 4.58
N ARG A 134 3.29 26.93 4.61
CA ARG A 134 2.89 28.34 4.44
C ARG A 134 3.33 29.23 5.60
N ALA A 135 3.36 28.71 6.82
CA ALA A 135 3.81 29.43 8.00
C ALA A 135 5.35 29.55 8.11
N SER A 136 6.10 28.96 7.18
CA SER A 136 7.56 28.95 7.22
C SER A 136 8.17 30.34 7.01
N LYS A 137 9.16 30.70 7.84
CA LYS A 137 9.94 31.95 7.66
C LYS A 137 10.76 31.95 6.37
N VAL A 138 11.23 30.77 5.96
CA VAL A 138 12.01 30.56 4.74
C VAL A 138 11.37 29.41 3.98
N LEU A 139 11.07 29.65 2.70
CA LEU A 139 10.39 28.70 1.84
C LEU A 139 11.22 28.47 0.58
N HIS A 140 11.51 27.20 0.29
CA HIS A 140 12.16 26.80 -0.96
C HIS A 140 11.07 26.44 -1.97
N ILE A 141 11.09 27.10 -3.13
CA ILE A 141 10.11 26.93 -4.19
C ILE A 141 10.84 26.46 -5.45
N ASP A 142 10.31 25.41 -6.07
CA ASP A 142 10.80 24.91 -7.35
C ASP A 142 9.62 24.59 -8.27
N GLU A 143 9.81 24.79 -9.57
CA GLU A 143 8.81 24.47 -10.59
C GLU A 143 9.37 23.50 -11.62
N THR A 144 8.54 22.55 -12.03
CA THR A 144 8.86 21.65 -13.14
C THR A 144 7.69 21.60 -14.10
N SER A 145 7.99 21.70 -15.39
CA SER A 145 6.98 21.54 -16.44
C SER A 145 6.38 20.14 -16.41
N HIS A 146 5.06 20.05 -16.54
CA HIS A 146 4.33 18.79 -16.50
C HIS A 146 3.20 18.77 -17.52
N TYR A 147 3.27 17.83 -18.47
CA TYR A 147 2.22 17.67 -19.49
C TYR A 147 1.12 16.76 -18.99
N ASN A 148 -0.12 17.27 -18.99
CA ASN A 148 -1.31 16.48 -18.69
C ASN A 148 -2.24 16.47 -19.90
N LYS A 149 -2.43 15.28 -20.49
CA LYS A 149 -3.22 15.06 -21.72
C LYS A 149 -2.82 16.03 -22.84
N GLY A 150 -1.52 16.13 -23.10
CA GLY A 150 -0.95 16.96 -24.16
C GLY A 150 -0.97 18.47 -23.90
N LYS A 151 -1.40 18.94 -22.72
CA LYS A 151 -1.35 20.36 -22.35
C LYS A 151 -0.29 20.60 -21.30
N LEU A 152 0.53 21.63 -21.52
CA LEU A 152 1.55 22.08 -20.57
C LEU A 152 0.87 22.60 -19.28
N GLY A 153 1.42 22.20 -18.15
CA GLY A 153 1.13 22.74 -16.82
C GLY A 153 2.40 22.74 -15.99
N TRP A 154 2.27 23.12 -14.72
CA TRP A 154 3.40 23.28 -13.81
C TRP A 154 3.15 22.48 -12.54
N CYS A 155 4.12 21.66 -12.15
CA CYS A 155 4.18 21.05 -10.84
C CYS A 155 5.07 21.91 -9.95
N TRP A 156 4.45 22.56 -8.98
CA TRP A 156 5.11 23.38 -7.98
C TRP A 156 5.48 22.54 -6.78
N MET A 157 6.66 22.78 -6.24
CA MET A 157 7.15 22.18 -5.01
C MET A 157 7.43 23.31 -4.02
N PHE A 158 6.88 23.18 -2.82
CA PHE A 158 7.07 24.09 -1.70
C PHE A 158 7.64 23.30 -0.53
N ALA A 159 8.82 23.67 -0.04
CA ALA A 159 9.48 22.94 1.04
C ALA A 159 10.10 23.87 2.09
N ASN A 160 10.06 23.40 3.32
CA ASN A 160 10.87 23.91 4.42
C ASN A 160 11.69 22.76 5.05
N ASN A 161 12.30 22.99 6.21
CA ASN A 161 13.14 21.98 6.88
C ASN A 161 12.36 20.80 7.51
N LYS A 162 11.02 20.83 7.51
CA LYS A 162 10.16 19.81 8.13
C LYS A 162 9.21 19.13 7.15
N ALA A 163 8.78 19.85 6.12
CA ALA A 163 7.64 19.48 5.29
C ALA A 163 7.84 19.90 3.83
N LYS A 164 7.20 19.14 2.94
CA LYS A 164 7.13 19.42 1.51
C LYS A 164 5.72 19.20 0.99
N VAL A 165 5.23 20.15 0.20
CA VAL A 165 3.97 20.04 -0.54
C VAL A 165 4.24 20.20 -2.03
N SER A 166 3.55 19.40 -2.85
CA SER A 166 3.53 19.58 -4.30
C SER A 166 2.12 19.93 -4.78
N ARG A 167 2.03 20.84 -5.75
CA ARG A 167 0.76 21.27 -6.36
C ARG A 167 0.89 21.34 -7.87
N TYR A 168 -0.04 20.70 -8.56
CA TYR A 168 -0.17 20.85 -10.01
C TYR A 168 -1.14 21.98 -10.33
N LYS A 169 -0.73 22.92 -11.19
CA LYS A 169 -1.58 24.01 -11.70
C LYS A 169 -1.51 24.08 -13.22
N ARG A 170 -2.67 24.31 -13.84
CA ARG A 170 -2.80 24.46 -15.29
C ARG A 170 -2.85 25.97 -15.61
N ASN A 171 -1.99 26.44 -16.50
CA ASN A 171 -1.98 27.79 -17.09
C ASN A 171 -1.60 29.01 -16.20
N GLU A 172 -1.06 28.83 -15.00
CA GLU A 172 -0.56 29.97 -14.20
C GLU A 172 0.77 29.64 -13.53
N ILE A 173 1.73 30.56 -13.65
CA ILE A 173 2.86 30.66 -12.72
C ILE A 173 2.26 31.15 -11.39
N PHE A 174 2.54 30.47 -10.28
CA PHE A 174 2.13 30.99 -8.97
C PHE A 174 2.89 32.30 -8.75
N LYS A 175 2.19 33.44 -8.81
CA LYS A 175 2.75 34.72 -8.38
C LYS A 175 2.68 34.77 -6.85
N GLU A 176 3.78 35.23 -6.26
CA GLU A 176 4.07 35.31 -4.82
C GLU A 176 2.91 35.82 -3.96
#